data_AF-A0A1Y2V5S9-F1
#
_entry.id   AF-A0A1Y2V5S9-F1
#
_cell.length_a   1.000
_cell.length_b   1.000
_cell.length_c   1.000
_cell.angle_alpha   90.00
_cell.angle_beta   90.00
_cell.angle_gamma   90.00
#
_symmetry.space_group_name_H-M   'P 1'
#
loop_
_entity.id
_entity.type
_entity.pdbx_description
1 polymer ?
#
loop_
_entity_poly.entity_id
_entity_poly.type
_entity_poly.pdbx_seq_one_letter_code
_entity_poly.pdbx_strand_id
1 'polypeptide(L)'
;MFLINLLNFIIYPLFLAADICEQIETFVFGLLHMWIWTNFRMFPCQHQYEERYVGLHQLIAGRILPVILLVAIPELVRNERRTPGSAGLVGRMLRPLTNASLTAAYALMFFRVWLVVAVSNTSHSQIFQGGDFFLAWIATCVMMGLGFIPL
;
A
#
# COMPACT_ATOMS: atom_id res chain seq x y z
N MET A 1 1.51 28.87 -12.38
CA MET A 1 0.06 28.69 -12.09
C MET A 1 -0.51 27.42 -12.73
N PHE A 2 -0.32 27.19 -14.04
CA PHE A 2 -0.80 25.99 -14.73
C PHE A 2 -0.31 24.66 -14.12
N LEU A 3 1.00 24.51 -13.87
CA LEU A 3 1.58 23.29 -13.28
C LEU A 3 1.00 22.96 -11.90
N ILE A 4 0.76 23.98 -11.07
CA ILE A 4 0.20 23.83 -9.72
C ILE A 4 -1.27 23.36 -9.82
N ASN A 5 -2.05 23.94 -10.72
CA ASN A 5 -3.44 23.53 -10.93
C ASN A 5 -3.54 22.11 -11.49
N LEU A 6 -2.62 21.72 -12.39
CA LEU A 6 -2.52 20.35 -12.89
C LEU A 6 -2.15 19.37 -11.77
N LEU A 7 -1.18 19.72 -10.92
CA LEU A 7 -0.79 18.90 -9.79
C LEU A 7 -1.97 18.69 -8.83
N ASN A 8 -2.68 19.77 -8.50
CA ASN A 8 -3.86 19.72 -7.63
C ASN A 8 -4.99 18.88 -8.23
N PHE A 9 -5.19 18.97 -9.55
CA PHE A 9 -6.21 18.18 -10.25
C PHE A 9 -5.93 16.67 -10.18
N ILE A 10 -4.66 16.26 -10.17
CA ILE A 10 -4.27 14.83 -10.07
C ILE A 10 -4.22 14.37 -8.62
N ILE A 11 -3.70 15.22 -7.72
CA ILE A 11 -3.48 14.87 -6.32
C ILE A 11 -4.81 14.78 -5.56
N TYR A 12 -5.75 15.69 -5.83
CA TYR A 12 -7.02 15.74 -5.09
C TYR A 12 -7.86 14.45 -5.21
N PRO A 13 -8.08 13.87 -6.41
CA PRO A 13 -8.77 12.58 -6.54
C PRO A 13 -8.05 11.43 -5.82
N LEU A 14 -6.71 11.45 -5.79
CA LEU A 14 -5.91 10.43 -5.11
C LEU A 14 -6.09 10.51 -3.58
N PHE A 15 -6.18 11.72 -3.03
CA PHE A 15 -6.52 11.91 -1.62
C PHE A 15 -7.92 11.43 -1.29
N LEU A 16 -8.91 11.78 -2.13
CA LEU A 16 -10.29 11.31 -1.93
C LEU A 16 -10.37 9.78 -1.98
N ALA A 17 -9.67 9.15 -2.92
CA ALA A 17 -9.59 7.70 -3.00
C ALA A 17 -8.95 7.11 -1.73
N ALA A 18 -7.89 7.73 -1.20
CA ALA A 18 -7.25 7.29 0.04
C ALA A 18 -8.20 7.40 1.24
N ASP A 19 -8.99 8.48 1.36
CA ASP A 19 -10.00 8.65 2.41
C ASP A 19 -11.05 7.53 2.36
N ILE A 20 -11.55 7.21 1.16
CA ILE A 20 -12.52 6.11 0.96
C ILE A 20 -11.90 4.76 1.35
N CYS A 21 -10.66 4.50 0.92
CA CYS A 21 -9.95 3.27 1.26
C CYS A 21 -9.71 3.13 2.77
N GLU A 22 -9.39 4.22 3.47
CA GLU A 22 -9.26 4.25 4.93
C GLU A 22 -10.58 3.87 5.63
N GLN A 23 -11.72 4.38 5.14
CA GLN A 23 -13.03 4.04 5.68
C GLN A 23 -13.36 2.55 5.47
N ILE A 24 -13.07 2.03 4.27
CA ILE A 24 -13.27 0.60 3.96
C ILE A 24 -12.39 -0.27 4.86
N GLU A 25 -11.10 0.05 5.01
CA GLU A 25 -10.20 -0.68 5.90
C GLU A 25 -10.70 -0.66 7.35
N THR A 26 -11.14 0.51 7.84
CA THR A 26 -11.69 0.67 9.20
C THR A 26 -12.94 -0.18 9.39
N PHE A 27 -13.84 -0.20 8.41
CA PHE A 27 -15.04 -1.01 8.43
C PHE A 27 -14.71 -2.51 8.46
N VAL A 28 -13.77 -2.96 7.63
CA VAL A 28 -13.29 -4.35 7.63
C VAL A 28 -12.69 -4.74 8.98
N PHE A 29 -11.91 -3.86 9.60
CA PHE A 29 -11.36 -4.08 10.93
C PHE A 29 -12.45 -4.23 11.98
N GLY A 30 -13.48 -3.37 11.91
CA GLY A 30 -14.66 -3.47 12.76
C GLY A 30 -15.40 -4.81 12.60
N LEU A 31 -15.61 -5.26 11.36
CA LEU A 31 -16.22 -6.57 11.08
C LEU A 31 -15.39 -7.74 11.62
N LEU A 32 -14.06 -7.63 11.58
CA LEU A 32 -13.13 -8.64 12.07
C LEU A 32 -12.85 -8.53 13.57
N HIS A 33 -13.53 -7.61 14.29
CA HIS A 33 -13.29 -7.31 15.70
C HIS A 33 -11.81 -7.00 16.02
N MET A 34 -11.09 -6.42 15.05
CA MET A 34 -9.72 -5.96 15.23
C MET A 34 -9.70 -4.54 15.81
N TRP A 35 -8.65 -4.21 16.55
CA TRP A 35 -8.48 -2.88 17.14
C TRP A 35 -8.28 -1.82 16.04
N ILE A 36 -9.28 -0.97 15.84
CA ILE A 36 -9.31 0.03 14.74
C ILE A 36 -8.25 1.13 14.86
N TRP A 37 -7.75 1.40 16.07
CA TRP A 37 -6.73 2.42 16.35
C TRP A 37 -5.29 1.90 16.27
N THR A 38 -5.09 0.73 15.66
CA THR A 38 -3.75 0.15 15.50
C THR A 38 -2.90 0.95 14.52
N ASN A 39 -1.58 0.97 14.74
CA ASN A 39 -0.62 1.53 13.79
C ASN A 39 -0.37 0.59 12.59
N PHE A 40 -0.77 -0.68 12.71
CA PHE A 40 -0.59 -1.69 11.67
C PHE A 40 -1.70 -1.60 10.61
N ARG A 41 -1.61 -0.57 9.78
CA ARG A 41 -2.63 -0.25 8.76
C ARG A 41 -2.01 0.26 7.48
N MET A 42 -2.62 -0.12 6.35
CA MET A 42 -2.24 0.40 5.04
C MET A 42 -2.60 1.88 4.91
N PHE A 43 -3.75 2.27 5.46
CA PHE A 43 -4.18 3.67 5.57
C PHE A 43 -4.27 4.04 7.06
N PRO A 44 -3.25 4.75 7.61
CA PRO A 44 -3.26 5.19 9.00
C PRO A 44 -4.48 6.08 9.28
N CYS A 45 -5.01 6.04 10.50
CA CYS A 45 -6.15 6.89 10.87
C CYS A 45 -5.77 8.38 10.79
N GLN A 46 -6.68 9.22 10.32
CA GLN A 46 -6.49 10.69 10.25
C GLN A 46 -5.98 11.33 11.56
N HIS A 47 -6.40 10.84 12.73
CA HIS A 47 -5.91 11.37 14.02
C HIS A 47 -4.42 11.08 14.27
N GLN A 48 -3.89 9.97 13.74
CA GLN A 48 -2.46 9.67 13.80
C GLN A 48 -1.67 10.45 12.74
N TYR A 49 -2.36 11.04 11.75
CA TYR A 49 -1.73 11.76 10.65
C TYR A 49 -1.29 13.16 11.05
N GLU A 50 -2.18 13.91 11.70
CA GLU A 50 -1.95 15.32 12.06
C GLU A 50 -0.84 15.47 13.10
N GLU A 51 -0.64 14.46 13.95
CA GLU A 51 0.44 14.46 14.95
C GLU A 51 1.78 13.94 14.43
N ARG A 52 1.81 13.10 13.38
CA ARG A 52 3.02 12.36 12.96
C ARG A 52 3.65 12.80 11.64
N TYR A 53 2.92 13.49 10.76
CA TYR A 53 3.41 13.82 9.41
C TYR A 53 3.45 15.32 9.18
N VAL A 54 4.67 15.87 9.20
CA VAL A 54 4.92 17.33 9.14
C VAL A 54 5.22 17.79 7.70
N GLY A 55 5.39 16.87 6.74
CA GLY A 55 5.79 17.20 5.37
C GLY A 55 4.97 16.54 4.24
N LEU A 56 4.83 17.26 3.12
CA LEU A 56 4.13 16.81 1.89
C LEU A 56 4.61 15.44 1.40
N HIS A 57 5.90 15.15 1.48
CA HIS A 57 6.47 13.85 1.07
C HIS A 57 5.92 12.68 1.88
N GLN A 58 5.70 12.88 3.18
CA GLN A 58 5.19 11.83 4.05
C GLN A 58 3.68 11.64 3.84
N LEU A 59 2.97 12.72 3.54
CA LEU A 59 1.57 12.69 3.13
C LEU A 59 1.38 11.87 1.84
N ILE A 60 2.24 12.10 0.85
CA ILE A 60 2.25 11.35 -0.42
C ILE A 60 2.58 9.87 -0.17
N ALA A 61 3.62 9.58 0.62
CA ALA A 61 4.05 8.20 0.90
C ALA A 61 3.00 7.42 1.69
N GLY A 62 2.34 8.05 2.67
CA GLY A 62 1.38 7.38 3.53
C GLY A 62 -0.02 7.22 2.90
N ARG A 63 -0.48 8.17 2.07
CA ARG A 63 -1.87 8.17 1.56
C ARG A 63 -1.97 7.86 0.08
N ILE A 64 -1.08 8.41 -0.74
CA ILE A 64 -1.20 8.32 -2.20
C ILE A 64 -0.55 7.06 -2.74
N LEU A 65 0.66 6.72 -2.26
CA LEU A 65 1.38 5.53 -2.71
C LEU A 65 0.56 4.23 -2.58
N PRO A 66 -0.16 3.98 -1.47
CA PRO A 66 -0.98 2.77 -1.33
C PRO A 66 -2.09 2.72 -2.38
N VAL A 67 -2.74 3.85 -2.70
CA VAL A 67 -3.76 3.94 -3.76
C VAL A 67 -3.15 3.63 -5.13
N ILE A 68 -1.98 4.19 -5.44
CA ILE A 68 -1.28 3.92 -6.70
C ILE A 68 -0.97 2.42 -6.82
N LEU A 69 -0.47 1.78 -5.76
CA LEU A 69 -0.15 0.35 -5.76
C LEU A 69 -1.40 -0.52 -5.94
N LEU A 70 -2.52 -0.17 -5.31
CA LEU A 70 -3.80 -0.86 -5.45
C LEU A 70 -4.37 -0.79 -6.87
N VAL A 71 -4.07 0.25 -7.63
CA VAL A 71 -4.53 0.39 -9.02
C VAL A 71 -3.53 -0.24 -9.99
N ALA A 72 -2.25 0.05 -9.82
CA ALA A 72 -1.21 -0.32 -10.79
C ALA A 72 -0.93 -1.83 -10.82
N ILE A 73 -0.87 -2.49 -9.66
CA ILE A 73 -0.47 -3.91 -9.59
C ILE A 73 -1.55 -4.83 -10.23
N PRO A 74 -2.85 -4.67 -9.93
CA PRO A 74 -3.91 -5.42 -10.61
C PRO A 74 -3.90 -5.25 -12.13
N GLU A 75 -3.67 -4.03 -12.61
CA GLU A 75 -3.65 -3.75 -14.05
C GLU A 75 -2.42 -4.37 -14.72
N LEU A 76 -1.27 -4.35 -14.05
CA LEU A 76 -0.06 -4.99 -14.54
C LEU A 76 -0.22 -6.52 -14.66
N VAL A 77 -0.94 -7.14 -13.72
CA VAL A 77 -1.22 -8.60 -13.79
C VAL A 77 -2.26 -8.92 -14.85
N ARG A 78 -3.28 -8.06 -15.00
CA ARG A 78 -4.26 -8.19 -16.08
C ARG A 78 -3.58 -8.12 -17.45
N ASN A 79 -2.64 -7.19 -17.61
CA ASN A 79 -1.86 -7.04 -18.83
C ASN A 79 -0.94 -8.23 -19.07
N GLU A 80 -0.26 -8.74 -18.04
CA GLU A 80 0.58 -9.94 -18.17
C GLU A 80 -0.23 -11.22 -18.50
N ARG A 81 -1.48 -11.33 -18.03
CA ARG A 81 -2.39 -12.41 -18.43
C ARG A 81 -2.82 -12.31 -19.89
N ARG A 82 -3.06 -11.09 -20.39
CA ARG A 82 -3.47 -10.84 -21.79
C ARG A 82 -2.31 -11.00 -22.76
N THR A 83 -1.12 -10.56 -22.35
CA THR A 83 0.08 -10.52 -23.16
C THR A 83 1.26 -11.07 -22.36
N PRO A 84 1.40 -12.39 -22.27
CA PRO A 84 2.44 -13.03 -21.46
C PRO A 84 3.84 -12.56 -21.88
N GLY A 85 4.67 -12.15 -20.91
CA GLY A 85 6.02 -11.63 -21.13
C GLY A 85 6.11 -10.11 -21.30
N SER A 86 4.98 -9.39 -21.32
CA SER A 86 4.95 -7.93 -21.48
C SER A 86 5.65 -7.16 -20.35
N ALA A 87 5.60 -7.69 -19.12
CA ALA A 87 6.18 -7.06 -17.94
C ALA A 87 7.61 -7.57 -17.63
N GLY A 88 8.24 -8.34 -18.52
CA GLY A 88 9.63 -8.78 -18.39
C GLY A 88 9.92 -9.51 -17.07
N LEU A 89 10.91 -9.03 -16.32
CA LEU A 89 11.31 -9.61 -15.03
C LEU A 89 10.20 -9.50 -13.97
N VAL A 90 9.43 -8.41 -13.99
CA VAL A 90 8.28 -8.20 -13.09
C VAL A 90 7.15 -9.18 -13.43
N GLY A 91 6.89 -9.41 -14.72
CA GLY A 91 5.92 -10.42 -15.18
C GLY A 91 6.25 -11.83 -14.71
N ARG A 92 7.54 -12.20 -14.68
CA ARG A 92 7.99 -13.49 -14.13
C ARG A 92 7.75 -13.62 -12.63
N MET A 93 7.94 -12.55 -11.86
CA MET A 93 7.64 -12.54 -10.42
C MET A 93 6.13 -12.64 -10.15
N LEU A 94 5.31 -12.11 -11.05
CA LEU A 94 3.84 -12.15 -10.96
C LEU A 94 3.23 -13.42 -11.56
N ARG A 95 4.05 -14.32 -12.13
CA ARG A 95 3.60 -15.53 -12.83
C ARG A 95 2.76 -16.50 -11.97
N PRO A 96 3.03 -16.69 -10.67
CA PRO A 96 2.12 -17.46 -9.80
C PRO A 96 0.73 -16.84 -9.74
N LEU A 97 0.67 -15.51 -9.71
CA LEU A 97 -0.59 -14.74 -9.66
C LEU A 97 -1.28 -14.69 -11.02
N THR A 98 -0.56 -14.74 -12.15
CA THR A 98 -1.20 -14.83 -13.48
C THR A 98 -1.86 -16.18 -13.71
N ASN A 99 -1.36 -17.25 -13.07
CA ASN A 99 -1.85 -18.62 -13.21
C ASN A 99 -3.04 -18.96 -12.28
N ALA A 100 -3.24 -18.19 -11.20
CA ALA A 100 -4.38 -18.38 -10.30
C ALA A 100 -5.71 -17.92 -10.92
N SER A 101 -6.85 -18.21 -10.25
CA SER A 101 -8.11 -17.57 -10.61
C SER A 101 -7.99 -16.04 -10.46
N LEU A 102 -8.72 -15.27 -11.28
CA LEU A 102 -8.62 -13.80 -11.30
C LEU A 102 -8.87 -13.20 -9.90
N THR A 103 -9.91 -13.71 -9.23
CA THR A 103 -10.31 -13.29 -7.88
C THR A 103 -9.24 -13.62 -6.84
N ALA A 104 -8.66 -14.83 -6.88
CA ALA A 104 -7.61 -15.22 -5.94
C ALA A 104 -6.34 -14.39 -6.14
N ALA A 105 -5.97 -14.11 -7.40
CA ALA A 105 -4.83 -13.27 -7.71
C ALA A 105 -5.01 -11.84 -7.17
N TYR A 106 -6.18 -11.24 -7.36
CA TYR A 106 -6.46 -9.91 -6.82
C TYR A 106 -6.50 -9.90 -5.29
N ALA A 107 -7.12 -10.89 -4.65
CA ALA A 107 -7.15 -11.00 -3.20
C ALA A 107 -5.74 -11.15 -2.60
N LEU A 108 -4.90 -12.01 -3.18
CA LEU A 108 -3.51 -12.21 -2.74
C LEU A 108 -2.66 -10.96 -2.92
N MET A 109 -2.82 -10.24 -4.04
CA MET A 109 -2.11 -8.97 -4.24
C MET A 109 -2.58 -7.90 -3.28
N PHE A 110 -3.89 -7.77 -3.09
CA PHE A 110 -4.44 -6.83 -2.13
C PHE A 110 -3.83 -7.09 -0.74
N PHE A 111 -3.84 -8.34 -0.29
CA PHE A 111 -3.25 -8.72 1.00
C PHE A 111 -1.74 -8.43 1.07
N ARG A 112 -0.98 -8.72 0.00
CA ARG A 112 0.47 -8.44 -0.05
C ARG A 112 0.78 -6.96 0.01
N VAL A 113 0.11 -6.15 -0.81
CA VAL A 113 0.28 -4.70 -0.82
C VAL A 113 -0.12 -4.12 0.54
N TRP A 114 -1.26 -4.55 1.05
CA TRP A 114 -1.76 -4.17 2.36
C TRP A 114 -0.72 -4.45 3.46
N LEU A 115 -0.18 -5.66 3.50
CA LEU A 115 0.82 -6.08 4.49
C LEU A 115 2.11 -5.25 4.39
N VAL A 116 2.64 -5.09 3.18
CA VAL A 116 3.89 -4.33 2.96
C VAL A 116 3.74 -2.87 3.38
N VAL A 117 2.62 -2.23 3.01
CA VAL A 117 2.37 -0.84 3.38
C VAL A 117 2.10 -0.72 4.89
N ALA A 118 1.32 -1.62 5.48
CA ALA A 118 1.04 -1.61 6.92
C ALA A 118 2.30 -1.76 7.77
N VAL A 119 3.20 -2.68 7.39
CA VAL A 119 4.53 -2.81 8.02
C VAL A 119 5.33 -1.53 7.84
N SER A 120 5.40 -0.99 6.62
CA SER A 120 6.21 0.20 6.34
C SER A 120 5.75 1.41 7.15
N ASN A 121 4.43 1.62 7.24
CA ASN A 121 3.83 2.68 8.07
C ASN A 121 4.14 2.48 9.56
N THR A 122 4.05 1.23 10.05
CA THR A 122 4.35 0.90 11.46
C THR A 122 5.82 1.14 11.77
N SER A 123 6.73 0.65 10.93
CA SER A 123 8.18 0.84 11.04
C SER A 123 8.54 2.33 11.04
N HIS A 124 7.96 3.09 10.10
CA HIS A 124 8.16 4.54 10.04
C HIS A 124 7.68 5.21 11.32
N SER A 125 6.50 4.86 11.83
CA SER A 125 6.01 5.39 13.11
C SER A 125 6.94 5.07 14.28
N GLN A 126 7.50 3.86 14.35
CA GLN A 126 8.42 3.46 15.41
C GLN A 126 9.73 4.25 15.36
N ILE A 127 10.29 4.43 14.16
CA ILE A 127 11.51 5.25 13.96
C ILE A 127 11.28 6.68 14.45
N PHE A 128 10.14 7.28 14.10
CA PHE A 128 9.82 8.66 14.52
C PHE A 128 9.60 8.80 16.03
N GLN A 129 9.19 7.73 16.72
CA GLN A 129 9.04 7.69 18.16
C GLN A 129 10.36 7.37 18.90
N GLY A 130 11.49 7.38 18.19
CA GLY A 130 12.81 7.08 18.77
C GLY A 130 13.14 5.59 18.85
N GLY A 131 12.41 4.75 18.12
CA GLY A 131 12.69 3.32 18.00
C GLY A 131 13.93 3.01 17.15
N ASP A 132 14.43 1.79 17.29
CA ASP A 132 15.63 1.34 16.59
C ASP A 132 15.39 1.21 15.07
N PHE A 133 16.03 2.10 14.31
CA PHE A 133 15.97 2.15 12.85
C PHE A 133 16.38 0.85 12.18
N PHE A 134 17.39 0.16 12.72
CA PHE A 134 17.94 -1.04 12.09
C PHE A 134 16.94 -2.20 12.15
N LEU A 135 16.29 -2.38 13.30
CA LEU A 135 15.23 -3.38 13.49
C LEU A 135 13.99 -3.08 12.63
N ALA A 136 13.57 -1.82 12.57
CA ALA A 136 12.45 -1.39 11.74
C ALA A 136 12.73 -1.57 10.24
N TRP A 137 13.97 -1.30 9.81
CA TRP A 137 14.41 -1.52 8.44
C TRP A 137 14.46 -3.01 8.08
N ILE A 138 15.03 -3.86 8.94
CA ILE A 138 15.04 -5.32 8.75
C ILE A 138 13.62 -5.89 8.67
N ALA A 139 12.74 -5.51 9.59
CA ALA A 139 11.34 -5.97 9.58
C ALA A 139 10.64 -5.58 8.27
N THR A 140 10.89 -4.37 7.78
CA THR A 140 10.35 -3.90 6.49
C THR A 140 10.92 -4.70 5.32
N CYS A 141 12.24 -4.92 5.27
CA CYS A 141 12.89 -5.69 4.21
C CYS A 141 12.47 -7.16 4.20
N VAL A 142 12.34 -7.80 5.37
CA VAL A 142 11.90 -9.20 5.50
C VAL A 142 10.45 -9.34 5.06
N MET A 143 9.56 -8.44 5.49
CA MET A 143 8.14 -8.49 5.12
C MET A 143 7.89 -8.10 3.66
N MET A 144 8.69 -7.18 3.10
CA MET A 144 8.73 -6.94 1.66
C MET A 144 9.19 -8.21 0.93
N GLY A 145 10.28 -8.84 1.37
CA GLY A 145 10.76 -10.11 0.83
C GLY A 145 9.69 -11.19 0.83
N LEU A 146 9.03 -11.43 1.97
CA LEU A 146 7.91 -12.37 2.13
C LEU A 146 6.71 -12.02 1.23
N GLY A 147 6.42 -10.74 1.04
CA GLY A 147 5.40 -10.23 0.11
C GLY A 147 5.70 -10.52 -1.37
N PHE A 148 6.95 -10.83 -1.72
CA PHE A 148 7.39 -11.21 -3.07
C PHE A 148 7.77 -12.69 -3.21
N ILE A 149 7.71 -13.49 -2.14
CA ILE A 149 7.93 -14.94 -2.25
C ILE A 149 6.79 -15.54 -3.09
N PRO A 150 7.09 -16.30 -4.16
CA PRO A 150 6.09 -17.11 -4.82
C PRO A 150 5.68 -18.23 -3.85
N LEU A 151 4.43 -18.17 -3.36
CA LEU A 151 3.77 -19.30 -2.71
C LEU A 151 3.27 -20.27 -3.78
#